data_AF-A0AB33VEC4-F1
#
_entry.id   AF-A0AB33VEC4-F1
#
_cell.length_a   1.000
_cell.length_b   1.000
_cell.length_c   1.000
_cell.angle_alpha   90.00
_cell.angle_beta   90.00
_cell.angle_gamma   90.00
#
_symmetry.space_group_name_H-M   'P 1'
#
loop_
_entity.id
_entity.type
_entity.pdbx_description
1 polymer ?
#
loop_
_entity_poly.entity_id
_entity_poly.type
_entity_poly.pdbx_seq_one_letter_code
_entity_poly.pdbx_strand_id
1 'polypeptide(L)'
;MALLMAILLLSPMVLAIVFFVVGLRYFGDLKFYLYSIGFFAFSISVLALFFSSSIAPTFFTYLRPRYRFNRTTRKVYVLRPKRYGGNVILDWDRVKAHVTWCAPREMTPDQIDDKFARQLRQERGGGPFGMRGLVLYWPPLGKR
;
A
#
# COMPACT_ATOMS: atom_id res chain seq x y z
N MET A 1 -0.81 3.06 12.59
CA MET A 1 0.18 2.00 12.30
C MET A 1 1.08 2.31 11.10
N ALA A 2 0.56 2.47 9.87
CA ALA A 2 1.44 2.68 8.70
C ALA A 2 2.29 3.98 8.76
N LEU A 3 1.74 5.08 9.30
CA LEU A 3 2.48 6.32 9.51
C LEU A 3 3.59 6.18 10.56
N LEU A 4 3.31 5.50 11.67
CA LEU A 4 4.29 5.21 12.72
C LEU A 4 5.44 4.35 12.17
N MET A 5 5.13 3.31 11.40
CA MET A 5 6.13 2.44 10.77
C MET A 5 6.98 3.18 9.74
N ALA A 6 6.38 4.10 8.97
CA ALA A 6 7.13 4.93 8.03
C ALA A 6 8.09 5.89 8.75
N ILE A 7 7.65 6.52 9.84
CA ILE A 7 8.51 7.38 10.68
C ILE A 7 9.67 6.55 11.24
N LEU A 8 9.40 5.35 11.74
CA LEU A 8 10.41 4.46 12.32
C LEU A 8 11.40 3.92 11.28
N LEU A 9 10.98 3.72 10.03
CA LEU A 9 11.85 3.34 8.92
C LEU A 9 12.70 4.50 8.38
N LEU A 10 12.21 5.74 8.48
CA LEU A 10 12.92 6.93 8.01
C LEU A 10 13.85 7.54 9.07
N SER A 11 13.56 7.32 10.37
CA SER A 11 14.38 7.86 11.46
C SER A 11 15.87 7.46 11.41
N PRO A 12 16.27 6.24 11.00
CA PRO A 12 17.69 5.88 10.92
C PRO A 12 18.41 6.66 9.83
N MET A 13 17.74 6.97 8.71
CA MET A 13 18.33 7.82 7.66
C MET A 13 18.52 9.25 8.14
N VAL A 14 17.54 9.82 8.86
CA VAL A 14 17.67 11.17 9.42
C VAL A 14 18.82 11.22 10.42
N LEU A 15 18.91 10.22 11.31
CA LEU A 15 20.03 10.08 12.25
C LEU A 15 21.38 9.92 11.52
N ALA A 16 21.43 9.14 10.44
CA ALA A 16 22.64 8.98 9.63
C ALA A 16 23.10 10.30 9.01
N ILE A 17 22.16 11.09 8.47
CA ILE A 17 22.45 12.42 7.89
C ILE A 17 22.97 13.36 8.97
N VAL A 18 22.29 13.44 10.12
CA VAL A 18 22.70 14.31 11.24
C VAL A 18 24.10 13.92 11.72
N PHE A 19 24.34 12.62 11.92
CA PHE A 19 25.64 12.12 12.36
C PHE A 19 26.75 12.41 11.35
N PHE A 20 26.48 12.27 10.05
CA PHE A 20 27.42 12.62 8.98
C PHE A 20 27.74 14.12 8.94
N VAL A 21 26.73 14.99 9.07
CA VAL A 21 26.89 16.45 9.04
C VAL A 21 27.64 16.96 10.27
N VAL A 22 27.31 16.46 11.46
CA VAL A 22 28.06 16.75 12.70
C VAL A 22 29.48 16.23 12.58
N GLY A 23 29.62 15.00 12.07
CA GLY A 23 30.87 14.36 11.73
C GLY A 23 31.82 15.23 10.91
N LEU A 24 31.35 15.73 9.77
CA LEU A 24 32.10 16.64 8.88
C LEU A 24 32.63 17.89 9.60
N ARG A 25 31.93 18.37 10.64
CA ARG A 25 32.27 19.62 11.32
C ARG A 25 33.24 19.43 12.48
N TYR A 26 33.22 18.27 13.14
CA TYR A 26 34.00 18.04 14.36
C TYR A 26 35.08 16.96 14.22
N PHE A 27 34.99 16.07 13.22
CA PHE A 27 35.85 14.91 13.06
C PHE A 27 36.46 14.86 11.64
N GLY A 28 37.79 14.74 11.58
CA GLY A 28 38.55 14.70 10.31
C GLY A 28 39.14 13.32 9.96
N ASP A 29 38.82 12.28 10.73
CA ASP A 29 39.43 10.96 10.55
C ASP A 29 38.78 10.18 9.40
N LEU A 30 39.60 9.60 8.51
CA LEU A 30 39.16 8.75 7.40
C LEU A 30 38.29 7.58 7.89
N LYS A 31 38.63 7.00 9.04
CA LYS A 31 37.86 5.88 9.62
C LYS A 31 36.42 6.29 9.92
N PHE A 32 36.22 7.49 10.42
CA PHE A 32 34.89 8.03 10.70
C PHE A 32 34.04 8.11 9.42
N TYR A 33 34.62 8.60 8.32
CA TYR A 33 33.93 8.67 7.04
C TYR A 33 33.53 7.29 6.50
N LEU A 34 34.42 6.29 6.60
CA LEU A 34 34.12 4.93 6.18
C LEU A 34 32.95 4.31 6.97
N TYR A 35 32.94 4.49 8.30
CA TYR A 35 31.83 4.01 9.13
C TYR A 35 30.53 4.72 8.81
N SER A 36 30.56 6.04 8.58
CA SER A 36 29.37 6.80 8.24
C SER A 36 28.78 6.39 6.88
N ILE A 37 29.63 6.14 5.88
CA ILE A 37 29.18 5.64 4.56
C ILE A 37 28.56 4.25 4.71
N GLY A 38 29.18 3.36 5.49
CA GLY A 38 28.65 2.02 5.76
C GLY A 38 27.27 2.05 6.44
N PHE A 39 27.10 2.92 7.44
CA PHE A 39 25.82 3.11 8.12
C PHE A 39 24.74 3.66 7.16
N PHE A 40 25.12 4.63 6.31
CA PHE A 40 24.22 5.18 5.30
C PHE A 40 23.76 4.12 4.30
N ALA A 41 24.70 3.34 3.74
CA ALA A 41 24.41 2.26 2.81
C ALA A 41 23.50 1.19 3.44
N PHE A 42 23.76 0.81 4.69
CA PHE A 42 22.91 -0.13 5.42
C PHE A 42 21.48 0.41 5.60
N SER A 43 21.34 1.68 5.99
CA SER A 43 20.02 2.31 6.17
C SER A 43 19.22 2.39 4.85
N ILE A 44 19.89 2.68 3.73
CA ILE A 44 19.27 2.66 2.39
C ILE A 44 18.82 1.25 2.02
N SER A 45 19.65 0.23 2.26
CA SER A 45 19.31 -1.17 1.97
C SER A 45 18.07 -1.63 2.73
N VAL A 46 17.97 -1.31 4.03
CA VAL A 46 16.77 -1.59 4.83
C VAL A 46 15.57 -0.85 4.25
N LEU A 47 15.71 0.45 3.94
CA LEU A 47 14.62 1.22 3.34
C LEU A 47 14.15 0.60 2.02
N ALA A 48 15.07 0.18 1.14
CA ALA A 48 14.76 -0.42 -0.14
C ALA A 48 13.96 -1.73 -0.01
N LEU A 49 14.31 -2.58 0.96
CA LEU A 49 13.59 -3.82 1.25
C LEU A 49 12.14 -3.56 1.68
N PHE A 50 11.91 -2.53 2.51
CA PHE A 50 10.58 -2.18 3.03
C PHE A 50 9.82 -1.16 2.18
N PHE A 51 10.48 -0.50 1.23
CA PHE A 51 9.89 0.53 0.38
C PHE A 51 8.76 -0.04 -0.46
N SER A 52 9.04 -1.16 -1.12
CA SER A 52 8.05 -1.88 -1.90
C SER A 52 6.90 -2.35 -1.02
N SER A 53 7.13 -3.00 0.11
CA SER A 53 6.04 -3.62 0.89
C SER A 53 5.15 -2.62 1.62
N SER A 54 5.72 -1.53 2.13
CA SER A 54 5.04 -0.68 3.12
C SER A 54 4.89 0.77 2.66
N ILE A 55 5.96 1.40 2.17
CA ILE A 55 5.98 2.86 1.95
C ILE A 55 5.31 3.24 0.63
N ALA A 56 5.71 2.60 -0.47
CA ALA A 56 5.19 2.85 -1.81
C ALA A 56 3.65 2.68 -1.92
N PRO A 57 3.03 1.58 -1.42
CA PRO A 57 1.58 1.41 -1.47
C PRO A 57 0.82 2.40 -0.59
N THR A 58 1.42 2.85 0.52
CA THR A 58 0.71 3.68 1.51
C THR A 58 0.68 5.16 1.12
N PHE A 59 1.76 5.67 0.55
CA PHE A 59 1.99 7.10 0.32
C PHE A 59 2.17 7.49 -1.15
N PHE A 60 2.84 6.65 -1.96
CA PHE A 60 3.32 7.07 -3.28
C PHE A 60 2.55 6.51 -4.47
N THR A 61 1.57 5.63 -4.25
CA THR A 61 0.81 5.05 -5.37
C THR A 61 -0.66 5.41 -5.34
N TYR A 62 -1.19 5.64 -6.54
CA TYR A 62 -2.60 5.86 -6.89
C TYR A 62 -3.53 4.67 -6.57
N LEU A 63 -3.08 3.71 -5.75
CA LEU A 63 -3.82 2.48 -5.43
C LEU A 63 -5.02 2.72 -4.52
N ARG A 64 -5.28 3.97 -4.07
CA ARG A 64 -6.49 4.30 -3.31
C ARG A 64 -7.69 4.47 -4.24
N PRO A 65 -8.70 3.58 -4.16
CA PRO A 65 -9.92 3.76 -4.92
C PRO A 65 -10.63 5.05 -4.48
N ARG A 66 -11.07 5.86 -5.44
CA ARG A 66 -11.92 7.03 -5.18
C ARG A 66 -13.37 6.64 -5.39
N TYR A 67 -14.20 6.97 -4.41
CA TYR A 67 -15.63 6.67 -4.41
C TYR A 67 -16.42 7.96 -4.53
N ARG A 68 -17.28 8.04 -5.56
CA ARG A 68 -18.23 9.14 -5.71
C ARG A 68 -19.65 8.61 -5.59
N PHE A 69 -20.34 9.05 -4.56
CA PHE A 69 -21.73 8.71 -4.31
C PHE A 69 -22.61 9.79 -4.91
N ASN A 70 -23.52 9.41 -5.81
CA ASN A 70 -24.52 10.31 -6.36
C ASN A 70 -25.89 9.98 -5.74
N ARG A 71 -26.41 10.93 -4.95
CA ARG A 71 -27.69 10.76 -4.24
C ARG A 71 -28.88 10.76 -5.20
N THR A 72 -28.82 11.58 -6.26
CA THR A 72 -29.92 11.74 -7.22
C THR A 72 -30.08 10.52 -8.13
N THR A 73 -28.97 10.01 -8.67
CA THR A 73 -29.00 8.84 -9.57
C THR A 73 -28.94 7.50 -8.83
N ARG A 74 -28.75 7.51 -7.50
CA ARG A 74 -28.54 6.31 -6.67
C ARG A 74 -27.41 5.41 -7.20
N LYS A 75 -26.37 6.01 -7.79
CA LYS A 75 -25.19 5.31 -8.31
C LYS A 75 -23.93 5.65 -7.50
N VAL A 76 -23.02 4.69 -7.46
CA VAL A 76 -21.69 4.83 -6.86
C VAL A 76 -20.64 4.62 -7.94
N TYR A 77 -19.90 5.67 -8.26
CA TYR A 77 -18.81 5.62 -9.21
C TYR A 77 -17.54 5.25 -8.46
N VAL A 78 -16.97 4.09 -8.79
CA VAL A 78 -15.73 3.57 -8.23
C VAL A 78 -14.63 3.77 -9.26
N LEU A 79 -13.70 4.67 -8.97
CA LEU A 79 -12.49 4.86 -9.75
C LEU A 79 -11.35 4.12 -9.05
N ARG A 80 -10.87 3.03 -9.66
CA ARG A 80 -9.79 2.22 -9.09
C ARG A 80 -8.90 1.66 -10.20
N PRO A 81 -7.61 1.42 -9.93
CA PRO A 81 -6.69 0.82 -10.88
C PRO A 81 -7.24 -0.47 -11.50
N LYS A 82 -6.91 -0.76 -12.77
CA LYS A 82 -7.36 -1.97 -13.50
C LYS A 82 -7.15 -3.25 -12.67
N ARG A 83 -6.02 -3.35 -11.96
CA ARG A 83 -5.67 -4.46 -11.05
C ARG A 83 -6.71 -4.74 -9.95
N TYR A 84 -7.50 -3.77 -9.53
CA TYR A 84 -8.56 -3.94 -8.52
C TYR A 84 -9.96 -4.14 -9.13
N GLY A 85 -10.05 -4.44 -10.43
CA GLY A 85 -11.33 -4.57 -11.15
C GLY A 85 -11.76 -3.29 -11.86
N GLY A 86 -10.84 -2.34 -12.07
CA GLY A 86 -11.04 -1.15 -12.91
C GLY A 86 -12.18 -0.22 -12.46
N ASN A 87 -12.45 0.78 -13.29
CA ASN A 87 -13.52 1.73 -13.03
C ASN A 87 -14.89 1.04 -13.20
N VAL A 88 -15.75 1.15 -12.18
CA VAL A 88 -17.05 0.48 -12.15
C VAL A 88 -18.11 1.42 -11.59
N ILE A 89 -19.33 1.33 -12.12
CA ILE A 89 -20.51 2.00 -11.59
C ILE A 89 -21.34 0.95 -10.86
N LEU A 90 -21.64 1.16 -9.58
CA LEU A 90 -22.41 0.27 -8.72
C LEU A 90 -23.73 0.93 -8.34
N ASP A 91 -24.80 0.15 -8.11
CA ASP A 91 -26.04 0.70 -7.55
C ASP A 91 -25.92 0.88 -6.04
N TRP A 92 -26.36 2.03 -5.54
CA TRP A 92 -26.31 2.38 -4.13
C TRP A 92 -27.06 1.36 -3.26
N ASP A 93 -28.25 0.95 -3.68
CA ASP A 93 -29.14 0.06 -2.91
C ASP A 93 -28.56 -1.34 -2.67
N ARG A 94 -27.57 -1.74 -3.47
CA ARG A 94 -27.07 -3.11 -3.52
C ARG A 94 -25.57 -3.21 -3.30
N VAL A 95 -24.86 -2.08 -3.25
CA VAL A 95 -23.42 -2.06 -2.99
C VAL A 95 -23.14 -2.45 -1.55
N LYS A 96 -22.20 -3.37 -1.35
CA LYS A 96 -21.67 -3.71 -0.02
C LYS A 96 -20.21 -3.31 0.08
N ALA A 97 -19.81 -2.87 1.28
CA ALA A 97 -18.45 -2.48 1.59
C ALA A 97 -17.71 -3.61 2.31
N HIS A 98 -16.60 -4.07 1.73
CA HIS A 98 -15.64 -4.91 2.44
C HIS A 98 -14.50 -4.03 2.96
N VAL A 99 -14.38 -3.94 4.29
CA VAL A 99 -13.43 -3.02 4.97
C VAL A 99 -12.07 -3.70 5.22
N THR A 100 -12.00 -5.02 5.08
CA THR A 100 -10.83 -5.85 5.34
C THR A 100 -10.17 -6.38 4.06
N TRP A 101 -10.50 -5.80 2.89
CA TRP A 101 -10.17 -6.41 1.61
C TRP A 101 -9.14 -5.61 0.81
N CYS A 102 -8.09 -6.26 0.33
CA CYS A 102 -7.16 -5.70 -0.64
C CYS A 102 -6.67 -6.82 -1.59
N ALA A 103 -6.56 -6.52 -2.89
CA ALA A 103 -6.12 -7.52 -3.86
C ALA A 103 -4.63 -7.87 -3.68
N PRO A 104 -4.25 -9.17 -3.71
CA PRO A 104 -2.86 -9.63 -3.58
C PRO A 104 -1.93 -9.04 -4.64
N ARG A 105 -0.63 -8.91 -4.32
CA ARG A 105 0.40 -8.37 -5.23
C ARG A 105 0.62 -9.19 -6.50
N GLU A 106 0.50 -10.49 -6.40
CA GLU A 106 0.77 -11.46 -7.46
C GLU A 106 -0.38 -11.57 -8.48
N MET A 107 -1.51 -10.92 -8.22
CA MET A 107 -2.71 -11.06 -9.04
C MET A 107 -2.58 -10.31 -10.38
N THR A 108 -2.72 -11.03 -11.49
CA THR A 108 -2.76 -10.46 -12.84
C THR A 108 -4.18 -10.00 -13.21
N PRO A 109 -4.33 -9.04 -14.13
CA PRO A 109 -5.65 -8.52 -14.54
C PRO A 109 -6.61 -9.60 -15.07
N ASP A 110 -6.09 -10.64 -15.69
CA ASP A 110 -6.89 -11.69 -16.33
C ASP A 110 -7.54 -12.63 -15.29
N GLN A 111 -7.02 -12.64 -14.06
CA GLN A 111 -7.52 -13.44 -12.94
C GLN A 111 -8.67 -12.75 -12.18
N ILE A 112 -9.11 -11.57 -12.61
CA ILE A 112 -10.15 -10.78 -11.92
C ILE A 112 -11.52 -11.48 -11.94
N ASP A 113 -11.84 -12.16 -13.04
CA ASP A 113 -13.12 -12.84 -13.24
C ASP A 113 -13.10 -14.33 -12.92
N ASP A 114 -11.93 -14.90 -12.70
CA ASP A 114 -11.80 -16.29 -12.26
C ASP A 114 -12.44 -16.50 -10.88
N LYS A 115 -13.34 -17.49 -10.80
CA LYS A 115 -14.14 -17.86 -9.63
C LYS A 115 -13.27 -18.41 -8.50
N PHE A 116 -12.25 -19.21 -8.84
CA PHE A 116 -11.31 -19.75 -7.86
C PHE A 116 -10.42 -18.66 -7.28
N ALA A 117 -9.88 -17.78 -8.13
CA ALA A 117 -9.19 -16.58 -7.67
C ALA A 117 -10.10 -15.71 -6.80
N ARG A 118 -11.42 -15.63 -7.08
CA ARG A 118 -12.43 -14.88 -6.30
C ARG A 118 -12.61 -15.44 -4.90
N GLN A 119 -12.63 -16.75 -4.76
CA GLN A 119 -12.79 -17.42 -3.47
C GLN A 119 -11.51 -17.34 -2.63
N LEU A 120 -10.34 -17.60 -3.24
CA LEU A 120 -9.04 -17.42 -2.59
C LEU A 120 -8.81 -15.96 -2.14
N ARG A 121 -9.36 -14.99 -2.89
CA ARG A 121 -9.39 -13.56 -2.55
C ARG A 121 -10.23 -13.24 -1.32
N GLN A 122 -11.31 -13.98 -1.07
CA GLN A 122 -12.16 -13.80 0.11
C GLN A 122 -11.51 -14.41 1.35
N GLU A 123 -10.86 -15.57 1.20
CA GLU A 123 -10.20 -16.29 2.29
C GLU A 123 -8.91 -15.60 2.76
N ARG A 124 -8.10 -15.02 1.84
CA ARG A 124 -6.80 -14.40 2.18
C ARG A 124 -6.85 -12.95 2.68
N GLY A 125 -8.04 -12.32 2.74
CA GLY A 125 -8.29 -11.06 3.48
C GLY A 125 -7.17 -10.01 3.55
N GLY A 126 -6.62 -9.56 2.42
CA GLY A 126 -5.57 -8.53 2.39
C GLY A 126 -4.12 -9.03 2.41
N GLY A 127 -3.89 -10.34 2.26
CA GLY A 127 -2.56 -10.95 2.13
C GLY A 127 -1.78 -11.07 3.45
N PRO A 128 -0.50 -11.51 3.42
CA PRO A 128 0.29 -11.82 4.62
C PRO A 128 0.45 -10.65 5.59
N PHE A 129 0.36 -9.41 5.09
CA PHE A 129 0.49 -8.19 5.88
C PHE A 129 -0.85 -7.55 6.24
N GLY A 130 -1.97 -8.23 5.96
CA GLY A 130 -3.32 -7.78 6.32
C GLY A 130 -3.63 -6.37 5.79
N MET A 131 -3.24 -6.08 4.54
CA MET A 131 -3.52 -4.78 3.94
C MET A 131 -5.03 -4.58 3.88
N ARG A 132 -5.53 -3.64 4.70
CA ARG A 132 -6.95 -3.30 4.74
C ARG A 132 -7.22 -2.22 3.71
N GLY A 133 -7.94 -2.59 2.66
CA GLY A 133 -8.57 -1.66 1.73
C GLY A 133 -10.07 -1.64 1.97
N LEU A 134 -10.68 -0.47 1.77
CA LEU A 134 -12.11 -0.42 1.54
C LEU A 134 -12.33 -0.82 0.09
N VAL A 135 -13.12 -1.86 -0.17
CA VAL A 135 -13.59 -2.19 -1.52
C VAL A 135 -15.08 -2.37 -1.56
N LEU A 136 -15.69 -1.57 -2.43
CA LEU A 136 -17.09 -1.68 -2.81
C LEU A 136 -17.23 -2.71 -3.92
N TYR A 137 -18.17 -3.63 -3.76
CA TYR A 137 -18.44 -4.68 -4.72
C TYR A 137 -19.93 -4.95 -4.84
N TRP A 138 -20.28 -5.59 -5.96
CA TRP A 138 -21.59 -6.20 -6.15
C TRP A 138 -21.51 -7.68 -5.79
N PRO A 139 -22.28 -8.18 -4.82
CA PRO A 139 -22.40 -9.61 -4.65
C PRO A 139 -22.97 -10.22 -5.94
N PRO A 140 -22.51 -11.40 -6.39
CA PRO A 140 -23.10 -12.05 -7.56
C PRO A 140 -24.61 -12.17 -7.34
N LEU A 141 -25.38 -11.86 -8.38
CA LEU A 141 -26.84 -11.97 -8.37
C LEU A 141 -27.24 -13.41 -7.98
N GLY A 142 -27.64 -13.60 -6.71
CA GLY A 142 -28.22 -14.84 -6.16
C GLY A 142 -27.57 -15.24 -4.83
N LYS A 143 -28.29 -15.46 -3.71
CA LYS A 143 -29.73 -15.56 -3.46
C LYS A 143 -30.05 -14.98 -2.06
N ARG A 144 -31.24 -14.35 -1.98
CA ARG A 144 -32.08 -14.00 -0.82
C ARG A 144 -31.38 -13.36 0.38
#